data_AF-B7G4J6-F1
#
_entry.id   AF-B7G4J6-F1
#
_cell.length_a   1.000
_cell.length_b   1.000
_cell.length_c   1.000
_cell.angle_alpha   90.00
_cell.angle_beta   90.00
_cell.angle_gamma   90.00
#
_symmetry.space_group_name_H-M   'P 1'
#
loop_
_entity.id
_entity.type
_entity.pdbx_description
1 polymer ?
#
loop_
_entity_poly.entity_id
_entity_poly.type
_entity_poly.pdbx_seq_one_letter_code
_entity_poly.pdbx_strand_id
1 'polypeptide(L)'
;MKLGCCGKLDCEYKNDENDVHGGQWIRIDKGPSGFGKLTFIEEQIGRMNPLVRNLYKRIITVGKDYPAGLDHVRVQWKKALRDPNNCPACYKSPATCESEQACQEQLLHAVNRGRYMVKEMIGVIQLKKYRTLKQRYGQQPNAHGNDSALRIAMRRLEEDGREKLQDHDPTSRKPV
;
A
#
# COMPACT_ATOMS: atom_id res chain seq x y z
N MET A 1 16.10 7.03 -57.91
CA MET A 1 17.11 6.23 -57.18
C MET A 1 17.42 6.92 -55.85
N LYS A 2 17.38 6.16 -54.74
CA LYS A 2 17.69 6.51 -53.32
C LYS A 2 16.78 7.59 -52.68
N LEU A 3 15.74 7.22 -51.92
CA LEU A 3 15.67 6.76 -50.50
C LEU A 3 15.83 7.89 -49.48
N GLY A 4 14.83 8.04 -48.60
CA GLY A 4 14.87 8.91 -47.42
C GLY A 4 13.56 8.82 -46.61
N CYS A 5 13.51 7.89 -45.67
CA CYS A 5 12.34 7.48 -44.88
C CYS A 5 11.80 8.57 -43.92
N CYS A 6 10.47 8.71 -43.86
CA CYS A 6 9.71 9.25 -42.72
C CYS A 6 8.42 8.40 -42.69
N GLY A 7 8.16 7.58 -41.67
CA GLY A 7 7.80 8.03 -40.33
C GLY A 7 6.40 7.47 -40.03
N LYS A 8 6.36 6.24 -39.52
CA LYS A 8 5.23 5.60 -38.83
C LYS A 8 5.69 4.21 -38.41
N LEU A 9 5.56 3.89 -37.13
CA LEU A 9 5.28 2.55 -36.59
C LEU A 9 5.30 2.66 -35.05
N ASP A 10 4.11 2.90 -34.51
CA ASP A 10 3.48 2.05 -33.50
C ASP A 10 4.42 1.31 -32.54
N CYS A 11 4.51 1.82 -31.31
CA CYS A 11 5.09 1.10 -30.19
C CYS A 11 4.10 0.01 -29.72
N GLU A 12 4.03 -1.10 -30.44
CA GLU A 12 3.39 -2.32 -29.97
C GLU A 12 4.22 -2.94 -28.83
N TYR A 13 3.57 -3.12 -27.68
CA TYR A 13 4.08 -3.86 -26.54
C TYR A 13 4.02 -5.37 -26.86
N LYS A 14 5.11 -5.92 -27.40
CA LYS A 14 5.27 -7.37 -27.58
C LYS A 14 5.90 -7.98 -26.33
N ASN A 15 5.14 -8.88 -25.70
CA ASN A 15 5.64 -9.82 -24.70
C ASN A 15 6.28 -10.99 -25.46
N ASP A 16 7.60 -10.96 -25.62
CA ASP A 16 8.32 -12.10 -26.14
C ASP A 16 8.81 -12.96 -24.97
N GLU A 17 8.00 -13.96 -24.63
CA GLU A 17 8.48 -15.20 -24.03
C GLU A 17 9.29 -15.96 -25.10
N ASN A 18 10.44 -16.50 -24.70
CA ASN A 18 11.40 -17.33 -25.44
C ASN A 18 12.63 -16.61 -26.00
N ASP A 19 13.69 -16.55 -25.20
CA ASP A 19 15.06 -16.65 -25.71
C ASP A 19 15.88 -17.54 -24.78
N VAL A 20 15.95 -18.81 -25.18
CA VAL A 20 16.87 -19.82 -24.67
C VAL A 20 18.08 -19.83 -25.61
N HIS A 21 19.27 -19.81 -25.03
CA HIS A 21 20.60 -20.03 -25.65
C HIS A 21 21.35 -18.81 -26.23
N GLY A 22 22.30 -18.32 -25.42
CA GLY A 22 23.39 -17.46 -25.87
C GLY A 22 24.47 -17.22 -24.81
N GLY A 23 24.71 -18.20 -23.94
CA GLY A 23 25.73 -18.10 -22.88
C GLY A 23 27.12 -18.48 -23.40
N GLN A 24 27.96 -17.47 -23.66
CA GLN A 24 29.38 -17.66 -23.92
C GLN A 24 30.09 -18.08 -22.61
N TRP A 25 30.52 -19.33 -22.53
CA TRP A 25 31.22 -19.88 -21.36
C TRP A 25 32.66 -19.37 -21.33
N ILE A 26 32.96 -18.45 -20.42
CA ILE A 26 34.34 -18.12 -20.05
C ILE A 26 34.84 -19.23 -19.12
N ARG A 27 35.87 -19.97 -19.55
CA ARG A 27 36.65 -20.88 -18.70
C ARG A 27 37.30 -20.06 -17.59
N ILE A 28 36.96 -20.34 -16.33
CA ILE A 28 37.66 -19.80 -15.16
C ILE A 28 38.50 -20.93 -14.58
N ASP A 29 39.81 -20.82 -14.75
CA ASP A 29 40.79 -21.66 -14.06
C ASP A 29 40.70 -21.39 -12.55
N LYS A 30 40.48 -22.45 -11.77
CA LYS A 30 40.44 -22.39 -10.31
C LYS A 30 41.87 -22.39 -9.76
N GLY A 31 42.36 -21.21 -9.35
CA GLY A 31 43.54 -21.09 -8.48
C GLY A 31 43.17 -21.36 -7.00
N PRO A 32 44.05 -21.97 -6.20
CA PRO A 32 43.74 -22.37 -4.82
C PRO A 32 44.14 -21.30 -3.80
N SER A 33 43.31 -21.20 -2.75
CA SER A 33 43.60 -20.66 -1.42
C SER A 33 44.27 -19.28 -1.31
N GLY A 34 43.48 -18.29 -0.93
CA GLY A 34 43.96 -17.06 -0.34
C GLY A 34 42.80 -16.32 0.30
N PHE A 35 42.82 -16.18 1.62
CA PHE A 35 41.92 -15.32 2.40
C PHE A 35 41.87 -13.91 1.78
N GLY A 36 40.90 -13.68 0.91
CA GLY A 36 40.72 -12.46 0.14
C GLY A 36 39.34 -11.90 0.40
N LYS A 37 39.30 -10.83 1.20
CA LYS A 37 38.23 -9.83 1.35
C LYS A 37 36.88 -10.15 0.68
N LEU A 38 35.85 -10.23 1.52
CA LEU A 38 34.42 -10.14 1.22
C LEU A 38 34.00 -8.80 0.56
N THR A 39 34.74 -8.31 -0.43
CA THR A 39 34.45 -7.04 -1.13
C THR A 39 34.13 -7.22 -2.62
N PHE A 40 34.01 -8.46 -3.11
CA PHE A 40 33.77 -8.74 -4.55
C PHE A 40 32.42 -9.42 -4.86
N ILE A 41 31.60 -9.76 -3.86
CA ILE A 41 30.17 -10.09 -4.11
C ILE A 41 29.37 -8.79 -4.42
N GLU A 42 30.04 -7.65 -4.29
CA GLU A 42 29.55 -6.33 -4.68
C GLU A 42 29.75 -6.00 -6.17
N GLU A 43 30.21 -6.95 -6.99
CA GLU A 43 30.39 -6.75 -8.42
C GLU A 43 29.19 -7.33 -9.21
N GLN A 44 28.46 -6.48 -9.93
CA GLN A 44 27.53 -6.86 -11.02
C GLN A 44 26.36 -7.83 -10.70
N ILE A 45 25.31 -7.34 -10.02
CA ILE A 45 23.95 -7.85 -10.30
C ILE A 45 23.25 -6.63 -10.90
N GLY A 46 23.13 -6.44 -12.22
CA GLY A 46 22.57 -5.22 -12.86
C GLY A 46 21.48 -4.50 -12.04
N ARG A 47 21.87 -3.48 -11.28
CA ARG A 47 21.48 -3.39 -9.85
C ARG A 47 20.47 -2.26 -9.59
N MET A 48 19.19 -2.62 -9.49
CA MET A 48 18.16 -1.73 -8.94
C MET A 48 18.66 -1.07 -7.64
N ASN A 49 18.51 0.26 -7.53
CA ASN A 49 19.03 1.06 -6.42
C ASN A 49 18.69 0.42 -5.05
N PRO A 50 19.66 0.32 -4.10
CA PRO A 50 19.46 -0.38 -2.83
C PRO A 50 18.31 0.21 -2.00
N LEU A 51 18.04 1.50 -2.10
CA LEU A 51 16.92 2.15 -1.41
C LEU A 51 15.57 1.65 -1.94
N VAL A 52 15.44 1.54 -3.26
CA VAL A 52 14.25 1.01 -3.93
C VAL A 52 14.05 -0.46 -3.59
N ARG A 53 15.14 -1.24 -3.58
CA ARG A 53 15.12 -2.65 -3.16
C ARG A 53 14.62 -2.80 -1.72
N ASN A 54 15.12 -1.98 -0.80
CA ASN A 54 14.70 -2.02 0.61
C ASN A 54 13.23 -1.62 0.79
N LEU A 55 12.77 -0.61 0.03
CA LEU A 55 11.36 -0.23 0.00
C LEU A 55 10.50 -1.40 -0.48
N TYR A 56 10.84 -2.03 -1.60
CA TYR A 56 10.11 -3.18 -2.13
C TYR A 56 10.04 -4.34 -1.14
N LYS A 57 11.16 -4.70 -0.49
CA LYS A 57 11.17 -5.74 0.56
C LYS A 57 10.18 -5.43 1.69
N ARG A 58 10.15 -4.19 2.18
CA ARG A 58 9.22 -3.76 3.24
C ARG A 58 7.77 -3.89 2.81
N ILE A 59 7.46 -3.48 1.58
CA ILE A 59 6.12 -3.58 1.01
C ILE A 59 5.67 -5.04 0.94
N ILE A 60 6.53 -5.96 0.51
CA ILE A 60 6.19 -7.38 0.44
C ILE A 60 5.93 -7.96 1.83
N THR A 61 6.69 -7.55 2.83
CA THR A 61 6.46 -7.98 4.22
C THR A 61 5.09 -7.49 4.74
N VAL A 62 4.78 -6.21 4.57
CA VAL A 62 3.50 -5.62 5.01
C VAL A 62 2.32 -6.13 4.18
N GLY A 63 2.54 -6.36 2.88
CA GLY A 63 1.53 -6.79 1.92
C GLY A 63 0.95 -8.18 2.20
N LYS A 64 1.62 -9.02 3.01
CA LYS A 64 1.10 -10.33 3.43
C LYS A 64 -0.21 -10.22 4.21
N ASP A 65 -0.33 -9.19 5.04
CA ASP A 65 -1.49 -8.96 5.90
C ASP A 65 -2.56 -8.06 5.25
N TYR A 66 -2.31 -7.57 4.03
CA TYR A 66 -3.18 -6.63 3.35
C TYR A 66 -4.52 -7.29 2.96
N PRO A 67 -5.68 -6.62 3.10
CA PRO A 67 -6.99 -7.22 2.85
C PRO A 67 -7.17 -7.83 1.47
N ALA A 68 -6.56 -7.25 0.42
CA ALA A 68 -6.64 -7.76 -0.96
C ALA A 68 -5.61 -8.87 -1.27
N GLY A 69 -4.76 -9.22 -0.32
CA GLY A 69 -3.72 -10.24 -0.48
C GLY A 69 -2.41 -9.74 -1.11
N LEU A 70 -1.40 -10.60 -1.06
CA LEU A 70 -0.03 -10.25 -1.44
C LEU A 70 0.14 -10.06 -2.96
N ASP A 71 -0.56 -10.83 -3.78
CA ASP A 71 -0.39 -10.78 -5.24
C ASP A 71 -0.89 -9.46 -5.82
N HIS A 72 -2.01 -8.94 -5.28
CA HIS A 72 -2.50 -7.61 -5.62
C HIS A 72 -1.45 -6.53 -5.31
N VAL A 73 -0.90 -6.55 -4.09
CA VAL A 73 0.13 -5.60 -3.66
C VAL A 73 1.37 -5.69 -4.56
N ARG A 74 1.82 -6.90 -4.89
CA ARG A 74 2.98 -7.13 -5.77
C ARG A 74 2.80 -6.50 -7.14
N VAL A 75 1.67 -6.73 -7.79
CA VAL A 75 1.39 -6.20 -9.13
C VAL A 75 1.33 -4.67 -9.10
N GLN A 76 0.59 -4.09 -8.16
CA GLN A 76 0.42 -2.64 -8.06
C GLN A 76 1.73 -1.93 -7.76
N TRP A 77 2.54 -2.45 -6.83
CA TRP A 77 3.82 -1.83 -6.50
C TRP A 77 4.88 -2.02 -7.57
N LYS A 78 4.90 -3.16 -8.27
CA LYS A 78 5.78 -3.31 -9.45
C LYS A 78 5.41 -2.29 -10.53
N LYS A 79 4.11 -2.09 -10.78
CA LYS A 79 3.62 -1.08 -11.72
C LYS A 79 4.04 0.33 -11.29
N ALA A 80 3.79 0.69 -10.03
CA ALA A 80 4.13 2.01 -9.49
C ALA A 80 5.65 2.28 -9.53
N LEU A 81 6.47 1.31 -9.15
CA LEU A 81 7.93 1.47 -9.20
C LEU A 81 8.43 1.64 -10.62
N ARG A 82 7.83 0.96 -11.61
CA ARG A 82 8.16 0.99 -13.05
C ARG A 82 7.59 2.20 -13.80
N ASP A 83 6.73 2.98 -13.17
CA ASP A 83 6.09 4.12 -13.81
C ASP A 83 7.08 5.29 -13.97
N PRO A 84 7.37 5.74 -15.20
CA PRO A 84 8.29 6.86 -15.43
C PRO A 84 7.79 8.17 -14.81
N ASN A 85 6.49 8.31 -14.53
CA ASN A 85 5.93 9.51 -13.91
C ASN A 85 6.31 9.65 -12.43
N ASN A 86 6.54 8.52 -11.74
CA ASN A 86 6.86 8.55 -10.30
C ASN A 86 8.30 8.98 -10.02
N CYS A 87 9.21 8.69 -10.95
CA CYS A 87 10.58 9.16 -10.89
C CYS A 87 11.16 9.24 -12.31
N PRO A 88 11.03 10.41 -12.98
CA PRO A 88 11.55 10.60 -14.32
C PRO A 88 13.07 10.37 -14.41
N ALA A 89 13.80 10.83 -13.39
CA ALA A 89 15.24 10.68 -13.27
C ALA A 89 15.71 9.22 -13.07
N CYS A 90 14.84 8.32 -12.60
CA CYS A 90 15.19 6.92 -12.35
C CYS A 90 15.24 6.06 -13.62
N TYR A 91 14.57 6.51 -14.69
CA TYR A 91 14.38 5.75 -15.93
C TYR A 91 15.09 6.35 -17.14
N LYS A 92 15.41 7.64 -17.07
CA LYS A 92 16.16 8.29 -18.13
C LYS A 92 17.66 8.19 -17.84
N SER A 93 18.46 8.12 -18.91
CA SER A 93 19.92 8.18 -18.82
C SER A 93 20.34 9.39 -17.96
N PRO A 94 21.43 9.31 -17.16
CA PRO A 94 21.89 10.43 -16.32
C PRO A 94 22.04 11.76 -17.08
N ALA A 95 22.12 11.73 -18.41
CA ALA A 95 22.14 12.89 -19.30
C ALA A 95 20.88 13.79 -19.28
N THR A 96 19.72 13.32 -18.79
CA THR A 96 18.50 14.17 -18.75
C THR A 96 18.28 14.89 -17.43
N CYS A 97 19.13 14.63 -16.43
CA CYS A 97 19.08 15.34 -15.15
C CYS A 97 20.00 16.55 -15.25
N GLU A 98 19.54 17.72 -14.79
CA GLU A 98 20.35 18.95 -14.79
C GLU A 98 21.65 18.80 -13.99
N SER A 99 21.62 17.99 -12.93
CA SER A 99 22.79 17.61 -12.13
C SER A 99 22.60 16.23 -11.48
N GLU A 100 23.71 15.60 -11.07
CA GLU A 100 23.70 14.33 -10.33
C GLU A 100 22.96 14.47 -8.99
N GLN A 101 23.13 15.60 -8.30
CA GLN A 101 22.47 15.90 -7.04
C GLN A 101 20.95 15.99 -7.21
N ALA A 102 20.47 16.68 -8.25
CA ALA A 102 19.05 16.79 -8.54
C ALA A 102 18.40 15.41 -8.80
N CYS A 103 19.11 14.51 -9.50
CA CYS A 103 18.67 13.13 -9.72
C CYS A 103 18.53 12.37 -8.39
N GLN A 104 19.52 12.50 -7.51
CA GLN A 104 19.51 11.85 -6.20
C GLN A 104 18.36 12.35 -5.32
N GLU A 105 18.10 13.66 -5.30
CA GLU A 105 16.99 14.25 -4.54
C GLU A 105 15.63 13.75 -5.01
N GLN A 106 15.40 13.67 -6.33
CA GLN A 106 14.17 13.14 -6.89
C GLN A 106 13.95 11.67 -6.49
N LEU A 107 15.00 10.86 -6.52
CA LEU A 107 14.95 9.47 -6.08
C LEU A 107 14.60 9.38 -4.59
N LEU A 108 15.23 10.18 -3.74
CA LEU A 108 14.96 10.20 -2.31
C LEU A 108 13.52 10.62 -2.03
N HIS A 109 13.02 11.65 -2.72
CA HIS A 109 11.64 12.10 -2.62
C HIS A 109 10.65 10.99 -3.01
N ALA A 110 10.88 10.30 -4.14
CA ALA A 110 10.07 9.17 -4.58
C ALA A 110 10.07 8.01 -3.57
N VAL A 111 11.25 7.67 -3.03
CA VAL A 111 11.38 6.62 -2.00
C VAL A 111 10.67 7.01 -0.71
N ASN A 112 10.77 8.27 -0.28
CA ASN A 112 10.10 8.78 0.91
C ASN A 112 8.58 8.76 0.76
N ARG A 113 8.06 9.12 -0.41
CA ARG A 113 6.64 8.93 -0.75
C ARG A 113 6.24 7.47 -0.64
N GLY A 114 7.04 6.55 -1.17
CA GLY A 114 6.81 5.11 -1.03
C GLY A 114 6.79 4.65 0.43
N ARG A 115 7.71 5.14 1.28
CA ARG A 115 7.74 4.85 2.71
C ARG A 115 6.50 5.36 3.45
N TYR A 116 6.00 6.54 3.07
CA TYR A 116 4.74 7.07 3.58
C TYR A 116 3.57 6.15 3.23
N MET A 117 3.45 5.72 1.97
CA MET A 117 2.41 4.77 1.56
C MET A 117 2.46 3.44 2.31
N VAL A 118 3.65 2.95 2.69
CA VAL A 118 3.78 1.76 3.54
C VAL A 118 3.15 2.00 4.92
N LYS A 119 3.27 3.19 5.51
CA LYS A 119 2.61 3.54 6.78
C LYS A 119 1.09 3.52 6.64
N GLU A 120 0.58 4.05 5.54
CA GLU A 120 -0.86 4.02 5.23
C GLU A 120 -1.37 2.58 5.09
N MET A 121 -0.62 1.71 4.40
CA MET A 121 -0.94 0.28 4.32
C MET A 121 -1.01 -0.39 5.69
N ILE A 122 -0.07 -0.07 6.59
CA ILE A 122 -0.08 -0.56 7.97
C ILE A 122 -1.35 -0.06 8.70
N GLY A 123 -1.73 1.20 8.51
CA GLY A 123 -2.97 1.77 9.05
C GLY A 123 -4.21 1.00 8.61
N VAL A 124 -4.32 0.67 7.31
CA VAL A 124 -5.44 -0.13 6.78
C VAL A 124 -5.49 -1.53 7.41
N ILE A 125 -4.32 -2.17 7.57
CA ILE A 125 -4.22 -3.49 8.21
C ILE A 125 -4.68 -3.40 9.68
N GLN A 126 -4.24 -2.38 10.41
CA GLN A 126 -4.65 -2.14 11.79
C GLN A 126 -6.15 -1.88 11.91
N LEU A 127 -6.75 -1.11 10.99
CA LEU A 127 -8.19 -0.88 10.97
C LEU A 127 -8.98 -2.18 10.75
N LYS A 128 -8.53 -3.06 9.85
CA LYS A 128 -9.13 -4.39 9.67
C LYS A 128 -9.04 -5.22 10.97
N LYS A 129 -7.89 -5.21 11.62
CA LYS A 129 -7.67 -5.89 12.92
C LYS A 129 -8.61 -5.33 13.99
N TYR A 130 -8.71 -3.99 14.11
CA TYR A 130 -9.60 -3.32 15.06
C TYR A 130 -11.07 -3.62 14.80
N ARG A 131 -11.53 -3.59 13.54
CA ARG A 131 -12.92 -3.95 13.19
C ARG A 131 -13.27 -5.38 13.65
N THR A 132 -12.35 -6.31 13.42
CA THR A 132 -12.50 -7.71 13.85
C THR A 132 -12.55 -7.83 15.37
N LEU A 133 -11.67 -7.12 16.08
CA LEU A 133 -11.65 -7.09 17.54
C LEU A 133 -12.94 -6.49 18.11
N LYS A 134 -13.39 -5.36 17.55
CA LYS A 134 -14.64 -4.69 17.94
C LYS A 134 -15.86 -5.57 17.69
N GLN A 135 -15.88 -6.37 16.62
CA GLN A 135 -16.98 -7.31 16.39
C GLN A 135 -17.04 -8.40 17.46
N ARG A 136 -15.89 -8.90 17.90
CA ARG A 136 -15.81 -9.98 18.91
C ARG A 136 -16.04 -9.51 20.34
N TYR A 137 -15.57 -8.31 20.66
CA TYR A 137 -15.52 -7.82 22.04
C TYR A 137 -16.32 -6.54 22.27
N GLY A 138 -16.78 -5.86 21.23
CA GLY A 138 -17.48 -4.56 21.32
C GLY A 138 -18.94 -4.64 21.78
N GLN A 139 -19.47 -5.84 22.00
CA GLN A 139 -20.79 -6.07 22.61
C GLN A 139 -20.71 -6.25 24.13
N GLN A 140 -19.50 -6.31 24.71
CA GLN A 140 -19.35 -6.31 26.15
C GLN A 140 -19.89 -4.97 26.70
N PRO A 141 -20.91 -4.96 27.58
CA PRO A 141 -21.61 -3.74 28.02
C PRO A 141 -20.75 -2.79 28.88
N ASN A 142 -19.45 -3.03 29.00
CA ASN A 142 -18.64 -2.54 30.11
C ASN A 142 -17.64 -1.44 29.70
N ALA A 143 -17.51 -1.10 28.41
CA ALA A 143 -16.53 -0.10 27.95
C ALA A 143 -17.13 1.24 27.51
N HIS A 144 -18.39 1.25 27.07
CA HIS A 144 -19.20 2.46 26.92
C HIS A 144 -20.55 2.18 27.55
N GLY A 145 -20.71 2.68 28.77
CA GLY A 145 -21.87 2.42 29.60
C GLY A 145 -23.17 2.61 28.83
N ASN A 146 -24.02 1.59 28.92
CA ASN A 146 -25.47 1.68 28.95
C ASN A 146 -26.18 2.46 27.84
N ASP A 147 -25.57 2.87 26.73
CA ASP A 147 -26.24 3.81 25.82
C ASP A 147 -27.46 3.18 25.11
N SER A 148 -27.42 1.87 24.83
CA SER A 148 -28.58 1.15 24.29
C SER A 148 -29.65 0.88 25.35
N ALA A 149 -29.26 0.42 26.55
CA ALA A 149 -30.18 0.12 27.65
C ALA A 149 -30.82 1.38 28.23
N LEU A 150 -30.06 2.47 28.36
CA LEU A 150 -30.51 3.79 28.82
C LEU A 150 -31.41 4.45 27.77
N ARG A 151 -31.12 4.31 26.45
CA ARG A 151 -32.04 4.75 25.39
C ARG A 151 -33.34 3.96 25.35
N ILE A 152 -33.29 2.66 25.61
CA ILE A 152 -34.50 1.82 25.72
C ILE A 152 -35.29 2.18 26.99
N ALA A 153 -34.60 2.42 28.11
CA ALA A 153 -35.21 2.82 29.37
C ALA A 153 -35.82 4.23 29.31
N MET A 154 -35.13 5.20 28.69
CA MET A 154 -35.67 6.55 28.48
C MET A 154 -36.92 6.54 27.60
N ARG A 155 -36.95 5.72 26.53
CA ARG A 155 -38.16 5.55 25.71
C ARG A 155 -39.35 4.98 26.50
N ARG A 156 -39.11 4.00 27.37
CA ARG A 156 -40.17 3.43 28.22
C ARG A 156 -40.72 4.45 29.21
N LEU A 157 -39.86 5.26 29.83
CA LEU A 157 -40.29 6.32 30.75
C LEU A 157 -41.07 7.44 30.05
N GLU A 158 -40.74 7.75 28.79
CA GLU A 158 -41.52 8.70 27.97
C GLU A 158 -42.91 8.14 27.60
N GLU A 159 -43.02 6.84 27.34
CA GLU A 159 -44.30 6.16 27.07
C GLU A 159 -45.19 6.12 28.32
N ASP A 160 -44.64 5.71 29.48
CA ASP A 160 -45.36 5.68 30.76
C ASP A 160 -45.83 7.08 31.22
N GLY A 161 -45.06 8.11 30.90
CA GLY A 161 -45.41 9.51 31.19
C GLY A 161 -46.54 10.04 30.30
N ARG A 162 -46.69 9.53 29.08
CA ARG A 162 -47.71 9.96 28.12
C ARG A 162 -49.09 9.36 28.41
N GLU A 163 -49.13 8.13 28.95
CA GLU A 163 -50.38 7.44 29.29
C GLU A 163 -51.11 8.14 30.46
N LYS A 164 -50.37 8.59 31.47
CA LYS A 164 -50.94 9.28 32.66
C LYS A 164 -51.55 10.66 32.37
N LEU A 165 -51.33 11.23 31.20
CA LEU A 165 -51.87 12.54 30.83
C LEU A 165 -53.25 12.46 30.15
N GLN A 166 -53.69 11.27 29.73
CA GLN A 166 -54.97 11.09 29.02
C GLN A 166 -56.18 10.83 29.94
N ASP A 167 -55.96 10.48 31.21
CA ASP A 167 -57.05 10.14 32.14
C ASP A 167 -57.62 11.33 32.94
N HIS A 168 -57.04 12.52 32.80
CA HIS A 168 -57.52 13.71 33.51
C HIS A 168 -58.42 14.55 32.61
N ASP A 169 -59.63 14.06 32.31
CA ASP A 169 -60.67 14.87 31.68
C ASP A 169 -61.27 15.85 32.73
N PRO A 170 -61.04 17.17 32.61
CA PRO A 170 -61.51 18.15 33.59
C PRO A 170 -63.03 18.35 33.55
N THR A 171 -63.77 17.73 32.62
CA THR A 171 -65.20 17.98 32.43
C THR A 171 -66.14 17.18 33.35
N SER A 172 -65.65 16.27 34.20
CA SER A 172 -66.49 15.45 35.09
C SER A 172 -66.93 16.10 36.42
N ARG A 173 -66.76 17.42 36.63
CA ARG A 173 -67.31 18.05 37.86
C ARG A 173 -68.82 18.15 37.75
N LYS A 174 -69.53 17.25 38.44
CA LYS A 174 -70.99 17.33 38.61
C LYS A 174 -71.34 18.62 39.34
N PRO A 175 -72.28 19.44 38.83
CA PRO A 175 -72.78 20.59 39.56
C PRO A 175 -73.51 20.12 40.83
N VAL A 176 -73.24 20.82 41.93
CA VAL A 176 -73.86 20.62 43.26
C VAL A 176 -75.20 21.33 43.30
#